data_AF-A0AAP8GF94-F1
#
_entry.id   AF-A0AAP8GF94-F1
#
_cell.length_a   1.000
_cell.length_b   1.000
_cell.length_c   1.000
_cell.angle_alpha   90.00
_cell.angle_beta   90.00
_cell.angle_gamma   90.00
#
_symmetry.space_group_name_H-M   'P 1'
#
loop_
_entity.id
_entity.type
_entity.pdbx_description
1 polymer ?
#
loop_
_entity_poly.entity_id
_entity_poly.type
_entity_poly.pdbx_seq_one_letter_code
_entity_poly.pdbx_strand_id
1 'polypeptide(L)'
;MLMTKNQAEKWFDNSLGKQFNPDGWYGFQCYDYANMFFMLATGERLQGLYAYNIPFDNKAKIEKYGQIIKNYDSFLPQKLDIVVFPSKYG
;
A
#
# COMPACT_ATOMS: atom_id res chain seq x y z
N MET A 1 14.11 6.51 4.35
CA MET A 1 13.78 7.31 5.57
C MET A 1 12.35 6.96 5.93
N LEU A 2 12.08 6.58 7.17
CA LEU A 2 10.72 6.21 7.59
C LEU A 2 9.91 7.47 7.89
N MET A 3 8.74 7.63 7.25
CA MET A 3 7.83 8.75 7.54
C MET A 3 7.23 8.61 8.94
N THR A 4 7.01 9.75 9.60
CA THR A 4 6.14 9.81 10.77
C THR A 4 4.67 9.71 10.35
N LYS A 5 3.79 9.34 11.29
CA LYS A 5 2.33 9.28 11.04
C LYS A 5 1.79 10.59 10.45
N ASN A 6 2.17 11.74 11.03
CA ASN A 6 1.71 13.05 10.54
C ASN A 6 2.20 13.35 9.12
N GLN A 7 3.41 12.92 8.75
CA GLN A 7 3.92 13.09 7.39
C GLN A 7 3.14 12.20 6.40
N ALA A 8 2.86 10.95 6.78
CA ALA A 8 2.09 10.03 5.98
C ALA A 8 0.62 10.48 5.80
N GLU A 9 -0.03 10.96 6.87
CA GLU A 9 -1.38 11.54 6.80
C GLU A 9 -1.42 12.79 5.92
N LYS A 10 -0.44 13.69 6.08
CA LYS A 10 -0.32 14.87 5.21
C LYS A 10 -0.14 14.47 3.75
N TRP A 11 0.66 13.45 3.45
CA TRP A 11 0.80 12.96 2.09
C TRP A 11 -0.52 12.39 1.56
N PHE A 12 -1.20 11.56 2.34
CA PHE A 12 -2.48 10.93 1.99
C PHE A 12 -3.56 11.98 1.70
N ASP A 13 -3.69 13.00 2.55
CA ASP A 13 -4.70 14.04 2.34
C ASP A 13 -4.37 14.88 1.08
N ASN A 14 -3.08 15.08 0.78
CA ASN A 14 -2.61 15.80 -0.41
C ASN A 14 -2.51 14.94 -1.67
N SER A 15 -2.74 13.63 -1.60
CA SER A 15 -2.66 12.73 -2.76
C SER A 15 -3.97 12.69 -3.55
N LEU A 16 -5.09 13.14 -2.95
CA LEU A 16 -6.39 13.20 -3.58
C LEU A 16 -6.35 14.02 -4.88
N GLY A 17 -6.92 13.45 -5.95
CA GLY A 17 -6.91 14.04 -7.28
C GLY A 17 -5.57 13.93 -8.02
N LYS A 18 -4.57 13.23 -7.46
CA LYS A 18 -3.27 12.99 -8.12
C LYS A 18 -3.16 11.56 -8.63
N GLN A 19 -2.39 11.42 -9.70
CA GLN A 19 -2.05 10.16 -10.32
C GLN A 19 -0.60 9.79 -10.01
N PHE A 20 -0.34 8.51 -9.80
CA PHE A 20 0.98 7.99 -9.49
C PHE A 20 1.26 6.78 -10.36
N ASN A 21 2.47 6.70 -10.91
CA ASN A 21 2.94 5.61 -11.75
C ASN A 21 4.42 5.31 -11.42
N PRO A 22 4.70 4.77 -10.22
CA PRO A 22 6.06 4.46 -9.78
C PRO A 22 6.71 3.30 -10.56
N ASP A 23 5.94 2.45 -11.25
CA ASP A 23 6.48 1.32 -12.02
C ASP A 23 6.67 1.62 -13.53
N GLY A 24 5.89 2.56 -14.09
CA GLY A 24 5.92 2.94 -15.50
C GLY A 24 5.02 2.10 -16.41
N TRP A 25 4.22 1.17 -15.88
CA TRP A 25 3.47 0.17 -16.63
C TRP A 25 1.97 0.31 -16.41
N TYR A 26 1.18 0.00 -17.43
CA TYR A 26 -0.30 -0.02 -17.38
C TYR A 26 -0.99 1.28 -16.89
N GLY A 27 -0.27 2.41 -16.82
CA GLY A 27 -0.84 3.72 -16.52
C GLY A 27 -0.83 4.06 -15.03
N PHE A 28 -2.00 4.31 -14.45
CA PHE A 28 -2.15 4.75 -13.05
C PHE A 28 -3.09 3.80 -12.31
N GLN A 29 -2.58 2.64 -11.93
CA GLN A 29 -3.38 1.55 -11.37
C GLN A 29 -3.52 1.66 -9.84
N CYS A 30 -4.39 0.83 -9.26
CA CYS A 30 -4.55 0.76 -7.80
C CYS A 30 -3.26 0.31 -7.09
N TYR A 31 -2.50 -0.58 -7.72
CA TYR A 31 -1.20 -1.04 -7.22
C TYR A 31 -0.23 0.14 -7.13
N ASP A 32 -0.19 1.00 -8.15
CA ASP A 32 0.71 2.15 -8.22
C ASP A 32 0.52 3.12 -7.05
N TYR A 33 -0.74 3.36 -6.68
CA TYR A 33 -1.05 4.21 -5.54
C TYR A 33 -0.53 3.62 -4.23
N ALA A 34 -0.76 2.31 -4.00
CA ALA A 34 -0.23 1.61 -2.83
C ALA A 34 1.31 1.57 -2.82
N ASN A 35 1.93 1.34 -3.98
CA ASN A 35 3.38 1.32 -4.14
C ASN A 35 4.00 2.70 -3.90
N MET A 36 3.38 3.76 -4.41
CA MET A 36 3.83 5.13 -4.16
C MET A 36 3.78 5.46 -2.67
N PHE A 37 2.68 5.13 -1.99
CA PHE A 37 2.58 5.33 -0.55
C PHE A 37 3.67 4.57 0.19
N PHE A 38 3.83 3.27 -0.09
CA PHE A 38 4.84 2.44 0.55
C PHE A 38 6.27 2.94 0.31
N MET A 39 6.57 3.37 -0.93
CA MET A 39 7.86 3.93 -1.32
C MET A 39 8.17 5.22 -0.58
N LEU A 40 7.21 6.12 -0.44
CA LEU A 40 7.40 7.36 0.30
C LEU A 40 7.49 7.12 1.80
N ALA A 41 6.66 6.22 2.34
CA ALA A 41 6.61 5.92 3.76
C ALA A 41 7.89 5.21 4.24
N THR A 42 8.45 4.29 3.45
CA THR A 42 9.54 3.40 3.89
C THR A 42 10.87 3.64 3.17
N GLY A 43 10.82 4.10 1.92
CA GLY A 43 11.95 4.12 0.98
C GLY A 43 12.11 2.83 0.16
N GLU A 44 11.34 1.77 0.42
CA GLU A 44 11.35 0.53 -0.35
C GLU A 44 10.18 0.47 -1.36
N ARG A 45 10.32 -0.28 -2.44
CA ARG A 45 9.25 -0.47 -3.45
C ARG A 45 8.54 -1.81 -3.32
N LEU A 46 7.22 -1.78 -3.49
CA LEU A 46 6.43 -2.98 -3.74
C LEU A 46 6.68 -3.45 -5.19
N GLN A 47 6.66 -4.76 -5.38
CA GLN A 47 6.91 -5.45 -6.65
C GLN A 47 5.88 -6.56 -6.85
N GLY A 48 5.47 -6.79 -8.08
CA GLY A 48 4.44 -7.77 -8.42
C GLY A 48 3.55 -7.24 -9.54
N LEU A 49 2.70 -8.11 -10.08
CA LEU A 49 1.76 -7.74 -11.15
C LEU A 49 0.34 -7.49 -10.62
N TYR A 50 -0.04 -8.20 -9.56
CA TYR A 50 -1.42 -8.23 -9.10
C TYR A 50 -1.55 -7.66 -7.69
N ALA A 51 -2.50 -6.73 -7.50
CA ALA A 51 -2.72 -6.08 -6.21
C ALA A 51 -3.09 -7.08 -5.10
N TYR A 52 -3.86 -8.12 -5.41
CA TYR A 52 -4.21 -9.17 -4.45
C TYR A 52 -2.99 -9.98 -3.97
N ASN A 53 -1.87 -9.94 -4.70
CA ASN A 53 -0.63 -10.63 -4.36
C ASN A 53 0.37 -9.76 -3.59
N ILE A 54 0.13 -8.46 -3.41
CA ILE A 54 0.98 -7.56 -2.60
C ILE A 54 1.47 -8.19 -1.29
N PRO A 55 0.59 -8.79 -0.43
CA PRO A 55 1.04 -9.34 0.85
C PRO A 55 1.92 -10.59 0.72
N PHE A 56 1.90 -11.28 -0.44
CA PHE A 56 2.69 -12.48 -0.68
C PHE A 56 4.01 -12.13 -1.36
N ASP A 57 3.96 -11.38 -2.47
CA ASP A 57 5.13 -11.01 -3.27
C ASP A 57 6.11 -10.12 -2.49
N ASN A 58 5.60 -9.34 -1.52
CA ASN A 58 6.39 -8.37 -0.75
C ASN A 58 6.48 -8.66 0.73
N LYS A 59 6.13 -9.88 1.17
CA LYS A 59 6.02 -10.24 2.59
C LYS A 59 7.21 -9.77 3.43
N ALA A 60 8.43 -10.16 3.02
CA ALA A 60 9.65 -9.83 3.75
C ALA A 60 9.96 -8.32 3.82
N LYS A 61 9.49 -7.52 2.86
CA LYS A 61 9.64 -6.05 2.91
C LYS A 61 8.60 -5.42 3.83
N ILE A 62 7.36 -5.88 3.73
CA ILE A 62 6.24 -5.38 4.55
C ILE A 62 6.52 -5.64 6.03
N GLU A 63 6.96 -6.85 6.39
CA GLU A 63 7.21 -7.26 7.78
C GLU A 63 8.37 -6.49 8.46
N LYS A 64 9.21 -5.76 7.70
CA LYS A 64 10.20 -4.83 8.28
C LYS A 64 9.58 -3.55 8.83
N TYR A 65 8.46 -3.11 8.26
CA TYR A 65 7.87 -1.79 8.51
C TYR A 65 6.45 -1.84 9.06
N GLY A 66 5.78 -2.99 8.99
CA GLY A 66 4.40 -3.16 9.38
C GLY A 66 4.00 -4.62 9.54
N GLN A 67 2.69 -4.88 9.47
CA GLN A 67 2.10 -6.20 9.67
C GLN A 67 1.12 -6.51 8.55
N ILE A 68 1.02 -7.79 8.18
CA ILE A 68 -0.01 -8.29 7.27
C ILE A 68 -1.11 -8.90 8.13
N ILE A 69 -2.26 -8.25 8.18
CA ILE A 69 -3.40 -8.69 8.99
C ILE A 69 -4.47 -9.24 8.05
N LYS A 70 -4.85 -10.51 8.23
CA LYS A 70 -6.03 -11.06 7.57
C LYS A 70 -7.27 -10.49 8.26
N ASN A 71 -8.17 -9.88 7.49
CA ASN A 71 -9.39 -9.27 8.02
C ASN A 71 -10.24 -10.29 8.81
N TYR A 72 -10.89 -9.83 9.88
CA TYR A 72 -11.83 -10.57 10.73
C TYR A 72 -12.95 -9.62 11.20
N ASP A 73 -14.07 -10.14 11.66
CA ASP A 73 -15.33 -9.38 11.82
C ASP A 73 -15.22 -8.12 12.71
N SER A 74 -14.41 -8.17 13.76
CA SER A 74 -14.20 -7.04 14.67
C SER A 74 -12.98 -6.18 14.34
N PHE A 75 -12.26 -6.49 13.26
CA PHE A 75 -11.11 -5.70 12.83
C PHE A 75 -11.57 -4.38 12.21
N LEU A 76 -11.05 -3.28 12.73
CA LEU A 76 -11.27 -1.95 12.16
C LEU A 76 -9.92 -1.43 11.64
N PRO A 77 -9.76 -1.26 10.30
CA PRO A 77 -8.55 -0.69 9.74
C PRO A 77 -8.41 0.77 10.19
N GLN A 78 -7.17 1.20 10.37
CA GLN A 78 -6.84 2.57 10.71
C GLN A 78 -6.57 3.40 9.46
N LYS A 79 -6.62 4.73 9.59
CA LYS A 79 -6.15 5.63 8.53
C LYS A 79 -4.71 5.24 8.18
N LEU A 80 -4.42 5.17 6.87
CA LEU A 80 -3.16 4.76 6.26
C LEU A 80 -2.93 3.25 6.10
N ASP A 81 -3.84 2.39 6.58
CA ASP A 81 -3.74 0.96 6.27
C ASP A 81 -3.93 0.71 4.78
N ILE A 82 -3.05 -0.11 4.20
CA ILE A 82 -3.17 -0.55 2.81
C ILE A 82 -4.13 -1.73 2.78
N VAL A 83 -5.34 -1.50 2.26
CA VAL A 83 -6.34 -2.54 2.07
C VAL A 83 -6.03 -3.34 0.81
N VAL A 84 -6.08 -4.67 0.94
CA VAL A 84 -5.90 -5.61 -0.17
C VAL A 84 -7.16 -6.46 -0.31
N PHE A 85 -7.82 -6.37 -1.46
CA PHE A 85 -8.95 -7.22 -1.79
C PHE A 85 -8.45 -8.50 -2.49
N PRO A 86 -8.85 -9.70 -2.03
CA PRO A 86 -8.45 -10.94 -2.67
C PRO A 86 -9.11 -11.10 -4.04
N SER A 87 -8.52 -11.91 -4.92
CA SER A 87 -9.16 -12.33 -6.18
C SER A 87 -10.23 -13.41 -5.96
N LYS A 88 -11.09 -13.21 -4.96
CA LYS A 88 -12.20 -14.09 -4.60
C LYS A 88 -13.40 -13.23 -4.23
N TYR A 89 -14.58 -13.65 -4.68
CA TYR A 89 -15.84 -13.12 -4.16
C TYR A 89 -16.08 -13.72 -2.77
N GLY A 90 -16.64 -12.92 -1.88
CA GLY A 90 -17.07 -13.34 -0.54
C GLY A 90 -18.37 -14.13 -0.61
#